data_AF-A0A4S2LWG4-F1
#
_entry.id   AF-A0A4S2LWG4-F1
#
_cell.length_a   1.000
_cell.length_b   1.000
_cell.length_c   1.000
_cell.angle_alpha   90.00
_cell.angle_beta   90.00
_cell.angle_gamma   90.00
#
_symmetry.space_group_name_H-M   'P 1'
#
loop_
_entity.id
_entity.type
_entity.pdbx_description
1 polymer ?
#
loop_
_entity_poly.entity_id
_entity_poly.type
_entity_poly.pdbx_seq_one_letter_code
_entity_poly.pdbx_strand_id
1 'polypeptide(L)'
;MRSYIFPAFTIDYRGRPDYEACLPKDPALRFSYWPRYVARLLRFRAVYRKELLGWKFQTEQPFERPDKKPNEYREDAYLPVWRFSEAPPWNIANRISEFPYSDTDWCVVLPDGKKVRKTLKPMLPEEQLIFKGDRVKILVGPDKGKVGIVSSVLKMRRMVIIDGLNYRLSAVTADDIRREELPLCLDTEIALVDPVDGEPCRPSWRYDDKGDRVRVSLKTGRIIPLPMSARILDDLTDPKAAIRGPKDTPASVVTRVTFNPAGDSSNISFEEDLSVQFGLDTTKKPFPTFWY
;
A
#
# COMPACT_ATOMS: atom_id res chain seq x y z
N MET A 1 44.13 9.93 -34.10
CA MET A 1 45.15 9.03 -34.66
C MET A 1 45.00 7.68 -33.97
N ARG A 2 44.79 6.60 -34.73
CA ARG A 2 44.83 5.22 -34.23
C ARG A 2 46.28 4.87 -33.87
N SER A 3 46.48 4.08 -32.81
CA SER A 3 47.32 2.88 -32.87
C SER A 3 47.24 2.08 -31.56
N TYR A 4 47.33 0.77 -31.73
CA TYR A 4 47.10 -0.32 -30.81
C TYR A 4 48.44 -1.07 -30.57
N ILE A 5 48.55 -1.75 -29.42
CA ILE A 5 49.23 -3.06 -29.16
C ILE A 5 50.72 -3.12 -28.69
N PHE A 6 50.88 -3.45 -27.39
CA PHE A 6 51.70 -4.48 -26.66
C PHE A 6 53.27 -4.52 -26.72
N PRO A 7 54.03 -5.30 -25.87
CA PRO A 7 53.70 -6.24 -24.76
C PRO A 7 54.58 -6.25 -23.46
N ALA A 8 54.17 -7.11 -22.49
CA ALA A 8 54.92 -8.06 -21.63
C ALA A 8 55.66 -7.69 -20.31
N PHE A 9 55.11 -8.27 -19.20
CA PHE A 9 55.72 -9.01 -18.05
C PHE A 9 56.89 -8.40 -17.25
N THR A 10 57.01 -8.51 -15.92
CA THR A 10 56.87 -9.69 -15.03
C THR A 10 56.75 -9.22 -13.56
N ILE A 11 56.10 -10.01 -12.71
CA ILE A 11 55.95 -9.79 -11.26
C ILE A 11 57.22 -10.28 -10.54
N ASP A 12 57.68 -9.56 -9.51
CA ASP A 12 58.51 -10.13 -8.44
C ASP A 12 58.05 -9.62 -7.08
N TYR A 13 57.78 -10.54 -6.15
CA TYR A 13 57.42 -10.28 -4.76
C TYR A 13 58.57 -10.77 -3.88
N ARG A 14 59.29 -9.85 -3.23
CA ARG A 14 60.22 -10.18 -2.12
C ARG A 14 60.21 -9.10 -1.05
N GLY A 15 60.03 -9.53 0.21
CA GLY A 15 60.30 -8.75 1.43
C GLY A 15 59.07 -8.43 2.28
N ARG A 16 58.91 -9.14 3.40
CA ARG A 16 57.82 -9.03 4.42
C ARG A 16 57.92 -7.73 5.27
N PRO A 17 57.15 -7.56 6.38
CA PRO A 17 55.76 -7.94 6.72
C PRO A 17 54.96 -6.67 7.12
N ASP A 18 53.78 -6.84 7.71
CA ASP A 18 53.03 -5.83 8.49
C ASP A 18 51.84 -5.18 7.75
N TYR A 19 50.77 -5.96 7.58
CA TYR A 19 49.44 -5.44 7.28
C TYR A 19 48.33 -6.00 8.19
N GLU A 20 48.65 -6.47 9.40
CA GLU A 20 47.66 -7.12 10.29
C GLU A 20 47.12 -6.26 11.44
N ALA A 21 47.44 -4.96 11.57
CA ALA A 21 47.15 -4.23 12.81
C ALA A 21 45.97 -3.24 12.81
N CYS A 22 45.25 -2.96 11.71
CA CYS A 22 44.17 -1.96 11.72
C CYS A 22 42.95 -2.32 10.86
N LEU A 23 42.33 -3.48 11.12
CA LEU A 23 40.98 -3.76 10.65
C LEU A 23 40.04 -3.91 11.85
N PRO A 24 38.82 -3.35 11.81
CA PRO A 24 37.84 -3.55 12.88
C PRO A 24 37.52 -5.04 13.01
N LYS A 25 37.54 -5.55 14.24
CA LYS A 25 37.42 -6.98 14.57
C LYS A 25 36.02 -7.57 14.38
N ASP A 26 35.04 -6.79 13.94
CA ASP A 26 33.68 -7.27 13.70
C ASP A 26 33.32 -7.17 12.20
N PRO A 27 33.14 -8.31 11.50
CA PRO A 27 32.94 -8.33 10.05
C PRO A 27 31.56 -7.80 9.60
N ALA A 28 30.62 -7.56 10.53
CA ALA A 28 29.29 -7.04 10.21
C ALA A 28 29.29 -5.59 9.68
N LEU A 29 30.33 -4.80 10.00
CA LEU A 29 30.41 -3.37 9.64
C LEU A 29 31.04 -3.11 8.26
N ARG A 30 31.36 -4.16 7.48
CA ARG A 30 31.92 -4.04 6.12
C ARG A 30 30.88 -4.02 5.00
N PHE A 31 29.59 -4.20 5.31
CA PHE A 31 28.51 -4.29 4.32
C PHE A 31 27.44 -3.23 4.57
N SER A 32 27.78 -1.96 4.33
CA SER A 32 26.83 -0.84 4.40
C SER A 32 26.71 -0.13 3.05
N TYR A 33 26.52 -0.88 1.97
CA TYR A 33 25.78 -0.37 0.81
C TYR A 33 25.37 -1.55 -0.08
N TRP A 34 24.07 -1.84 -0.13
CA TRP A 34 23.30 -2.40 -1.26
C TRP A 34 21.83 -2.59 -0.81
N PRO A 35 20.82 -2.40 -1.69
CA PRO A 35 19.41 -2.47 -1.31
C PRO A 35 19.00 -3.87 -0.82
N ARG A 36 18.36 -3.90 0.35
CA ARG A 36 18.12 -5.03 1.26
C ARG A 36 17.21 -6.17 0.77
N TYR A 37 16.84 -6.29 -0.52
CA TYR A 37 15.69 -7.15 -0.89
C TYR A 37 16.02 -8.58 -1.40
N VAL A 38 17.24 -8.88 -1.87
CA VAL A 38 17.51 -10.19 -2.50
C VAL A 38 18.15 -11.23 -1.54
N ALA A 39 18.69 -10.81 -0.40
CA ALA A 39 19.49 -11.69 0.46
C ALA A 39 18.70 -12.61 1.43
N ARG A 40 17.37 -12.59 1.43
CA ARG A 40 16.58 -13.31 2.47
C ARG A 40 16.24 -14.77 2.17
N LEU A 41 16.61 -15.33 1.02
CA LEU A 41 16.25 -16.72 0.64
C LEU A 41 17.41 -17.72 0.62
N LEU A 42 18.63 -17.32 0.98
CA LEU A 42 19.78 -18.23 1.05
C LEU A 42 20.44 -18.15 2.43
N ARG A 43 20.24 -19.17 3.26
CA ARG A 43 20.97 -19.35 4.53
C ARG A 43 22.29 -20.04 4.23
N PHE A 44 23.40 -19.31 4.27
CA PHE A 44 24.74 -19.86 4.22
C PHE A 44 25.27 -20.04 5.64
N ARG A 45 25.80 -21.22 5.98
CA ARG A 45 26.54 -21.41 7.24
C ARG A 45 28.01 -21.64 6.96
N ALA A 46 28.88 -20.92 7.66
CA ALA A 46 30.32 -21.17 7.64
C ALA A 46 30.61 -22.37 8.56
N VAL A 47 31.27 -23.40 8.04
CA VAL A 47 31.71 -24.55 8.86
C VAL A 47 33.23 -24.65 8.78
N TYR A 48 33.89 -24.60 9.94
CA TYR A 48 35.33 -24.85 10.03
C TYR A 48 35.59 -26.34 10.19
N ARG A 49 36.34 -26.93 9.26
CA ARG A 49 36.85 -28.30 9.39
C ARG A 49 38.38 -28.22 9.49
N LYS A 50 38.91 -28.63 10.64
CA LYS A 50 40.31 -28.41 11.01
C LYS A 50 41.30 -29.22 10.15
N GLU A 51 42.54 -28.75 10.24
CA GLU A 51 43.83 -29.30 9.80
C GLU A 51 44.28 -29.03 8.36
N LEU A 52 43.58 -29.44 7.30
CA LEU A 52 44.12 -29.28 5.93
C LEU A 52 43.23 -28.50 4.92
N LEU A 53 41.98 -28.16 5.26
CA LEU A 53 40.99 -27.69 4.26
C LEU A 53 40.35 -26.32 4.52
N GLY A 54 40.60 -25.67 5.67
CA GLY A 54 40.14 -24.31 5.95
C GLY A 54 38.61 -24.11 6.01
N TRP A 55 38.17 -22.85 5.96
CA TRP A 55 36.77 -22.47 6.06
C TRP A 55 36.03 -22.69 4.73
N LYS A 56 34.86 -23.36 4.78
CA LYS A 56 33.97 -23.52 3.62
C LYS A 56 32.54 -23.17 4.00
N PHE A 57 31.84 -22.47 3.10
CA PHE A 57 30.41 -22.18 3.25
C PHE A 57 29.59 -23.32 2.65
N GLN A 58 28.62 -23.82 3.42
CA GLN A 58 27.65 -24.81 2.93
C GLN A 58 26.24 -24.20 2.94
N THR A 59 25.50 -24.43 1.86
CA THR A 59 24.05 -24.22 1.77
C THR A 59 23.34 -25.51 2.14
N GLU A 60 22.21 -25.43 2.84
CA GLU A 60 21.49 -26.63 3.30
C GLU A 60 20.72 -27.36 2.18
N GLN A 61 20.55 -26.74 1.00
CA GLN A 61 20.02 -27.38 -0.21
C GLN A 61 20.87 -27.04 -1.45
N PRO A 62 21.20 -28.01 -2.31
CA PRO A 62 21.88 -27.76 -3.57
C PRO A 62 20.89 -27.18 -4.59
N PHE A 63 21.20 -26.02 -5.16
CA PHE A 63 20.42 -25.42 -6.23
C PHE A 63 21.07 -25.74 -7.58
N GLU A 64 20.57 -26.77 -8.26
CA GLU A 64 20.89 -27.03 -9.66
C GLU A 64 19.77 -26.46 -10.55
N ARG A 65 20.16 -25.65 -11.53
CA ARG A 65 19.22 -25.05 -12.48
C ARG A 65 18.93 -26.08 -13.59
N PRO A 66 17.67 -26.43 -13.89
CA PRO A 66 17.36 -27.32 -15.01
C PRO A 66 17.64 -26.66 -16.37
N ASP A 67 17.99 -27.48 -17.38
CA ASP A 67 18.32 -27.02 -18.74
C ASP A 67 17.12 -26.43 -19.49
N LYS A 68 17.39 -25.43 -20.35
CA LYS A 68 16.38 -24.69 -21.12
C LYS A 68 15.78 -25.56 -22.23
N LYS A 69 14.46 -25.49 -22.46
CA LYS A 69 13.82 -26.12 -23.63
C LYS A 69 14.07 -25.31 -24.92
N PRO A 70 14.19 -25.96 -26.10
CA PRO A 70 14.65 -25.30 -27.33
C PRO A 70 13.79 -24.12 -27.83
N ASN A 71 12.50 -24.04 -27.48
CA ASN A 71 11.55 -23.05 -28.03
C ASN A 71 10.87 -22.16 -26.97
N GLU A 72 11.51 -21.94 -25.82
CA GLU A 72 10.99 -21.04 -24.79
C GLU A 72 11.32 -19.57 -25.12
N TYR A 73 10.33 -18.83 -25.66
CA TYR A 73 10.36 -17.38 -25.84
C TYR A 73 9.81 -16.67 -24.59
N ARG A 74 10.51 -15.60 -24.21
CA ARG A 74 10.44 -14.83 -22.94
C ARG A 74 9.09 -14.16 -22.71
N GLU A 75 8.63 -14.16 -21.47
CA GLU A 75 8.29 -12.94 -20.71
C GLU A 75 8.67 -13.15 -19.22
N ASP A 76 9.19 -12.10 -18.60
CA ASP A 76 9.88 -12.12 -17.31
C ASP A 76 9.01 -12.54 -16.13
N ALA A 77 9.37 -13.64 -15.46
CA ALA A 77 8.65 -14.20 -14.30
C ALA A 77 8.81 -13.40 -12.99
N TYR A 78 9.42 -12.22 -13.03
CA TYR A 78 9.65 -11.36 -11.85
C TYR A 78 8.85 -10.06 -11.86
N LEU A 79 7.81 -9.96 -12.70
CA LEU A 79 6.70 -9.07 -12.35
C LEU A 79 5.79 -9.80 -11.35
N PRO A 80 5.40 -9.16 -10.23
CA PRO A 80 4.45 -9.73 -9.30
C PRO A 80 3.14 -10.00 -10.04
N VAL A 81 2.81 -11.28 -10.23
CA VAL A 81 1.46 -11.68 -10.64
C VAL A 81 0.55 -11.47 -9.44
N TRP A 82 -0.21 -10.38 -9.46
CA TRP A 82 -1.26 -10.13 -8.49
C TRP A 82 -2.33 -11.23 -8.60
N ARG A 83 -2.31 -12.18 -7.66
CA ARG A 83 -3.43 -13.10 -7.49
C ARG A 83 -4.46 -12.41 -6.60
N PHE A 84 -5.62 -12.09 -7.17
CA PHE A 84 -6.80 -11.72 -6.39
C PHE A 84 -7.22 -12.96 -5.58
N SER A 85 -6.89 -12.94 -4.29
CA SER A 85 -7.41 -13.86 -3.28
C SER A 85 -8.78 -13.37 -2.84
N GLU A 86 -9.77 -14.26 -2.76
CA GLU A 86 -11.10 -13.96 -2.19
C GLU A 86 -11.05 -13.84 -0.65
N ALA A 87 -10.03 -14.41 -0.01
CA ALA A 87 -9.75 -14.19 1.40
C ALA A 87 -8.95 -12.89 1.57
N PRO A 88 -9.37 -11.95 2.45
CA PRO A 88 -8.74 -10.64 2.55
C PRO A 88 -7.40 -10.72 3.28
N PRO A 89 -6.26 -10.39 2.65
CA PRO A 89 -5.07 -10.04 3.39
C PRO A 89 -5.12 -8.52 3.63
N TRP A 90 -5.40 -8.15 4.88
CA TRP A 90 -5.02 -6.90 5.55
C TRP A 90 -4.86 -5.65 4.66
N ASN A 91 -5.86 -4.76 4.71
CA ASN A 91 -5.73 -3.32 4.44
C ASN A 91 -5.03 -2.91 3.13
N ILE A 92 -5.24 -3.68 2.05
CA ILE A 92 -5.04 -3.17 0.69
C ILE A 92 -6.24 -2.31 0.27
N ALA A 93 -7.46 -2.59 0.76
CA ALA A 93 -8.70 -1.93 0.35
C ALA A 93 -8.70 -0.39 0.44
N ASN A 94 -7.87 0.18 1.32
CA ASN A 94 -7.88 1.61 1.60
C ASN A 94 -6.59 2.36 1.23
N ARG A 95 -5.52 1.65 0.85
CA ARG A 95 -4.38 2.26 0.12
C ARG A 95 -4.68 2.42 -1.39
N ILE A 96 -5.93 2.15 -1.80
CA ILE A 96 -6.48 2.22 -3.17
C ILE A 96 -7.16 3.58 -3.42
N SER A 97 -7.03 4.58 -2.55
CA SER A 97 -7.55 5.94 -2.83
C SER A 97 -6.98 6.56 -4.12
N GLU A 98 -5.88 6.02 -4.66
CA GLU A 98 -5.21 6.47 -5.89
C GLU A 98 -5.42 5.58 -7.14
N PHE A 99 -6.31 4.57 -7.12
CA PHE A 99 -6.60 3.70 -8.28
C PHE A 99 -8.10 3.53 -8.51
N PRO A 100 -8.57 3.12 -9.71
CA PRO A 100 -7.83 2.70 -10.90
C PRO A 100 -7.24 3.78 -11.81
N TYR A 101 -6.04 3.53 -12.35
CA TYR A 101 -5.57 4.12 -13.60
C TYR A 101 -6.68 4.06 -14.66
N SER A 102 -7.02 5.18 -15.27
CA SER A 102 -8.04 5.31 -16.32
C SER A 102 -7.88 4.31 -17.47
N ASP A 103 -6.64 3.89 -17.72
CA ASP A 103 -6.25 3.12 -18.91
C ASP A 103 -5.67 1.75 -18.59
N THR A 104 -5.94 1.19 -17.40
CA THR A 104 -5.52 -0.18 -17.08
C THR A 104 -6.60 -1.19 -17.43
N ASP A 105 -6.24 -2.11 -18.31
CA ASP A 105 -7.08 -3.26 -18.65
C ASP A 105 -6.92 -4.38 -17.63
N TRP A 106 -8.05 -4.86 -17.13
CA TRP A 106 -8.11 -5.91 -16.14
C TRP A 106 -8.41 -7.25 -16.79
N CYS A 107 -7.77 -8.31 -16.31
CA CYS A 107 -8.19 -9.68 -16.59
C CYS A 107 -9.34 -10.03 -15.63
N VAL A 108 -10.57 -9.92 -16.12
CA VAL A 108 -11.78 -10.25 -15.37
C VAL A 108 -12.09 -11.73 -15.57
N VAL A 109 -12.16 -12.48 -14.47
CA VAL A 109 -12.65 -13.87 -14.47
C VAL A 109 -14.17 -13.83 -14.34
N LEU A 110 -14.87 -14.27 -15.38
CA LEU A 110 -16.32 -14.42 -15.36
C LEU A 110 -16.73 -15.60 -14.46
N PRO A 111 -18.01 -15.65 -14.00
CA PRO A 111 -18.52 -16.79 -13.23
C PRO A 111 -18.29 -18.15 -13.92
N ASP A 112 -18.27 -18.17 -15.25
CA ASP A 112 -17.98 -19.37 -16.06
C ASP A 112 -16.50 -19.79 -16.07
N GLY A 113 -15.63 -19.09 -15.32
CA GLY A 113 -14.18 -19.29 -15.30
C GLY A 113 -13.42 -18.69 -16.49
N LYS A 114 -14.13 -18.17 -17.50
CA LYS A 114 -13.53 -17.52 -18.66
C LYS A 114 -12.85 -16.20 -18.28
N LYS A 115 -11.62 -16.00 -18.76
CA LYS A 115 -10.84 -14.79 -18.56
C LYS A 115 -11.07 -13.82 -19.72
N VAL A 116 -11.51 -12.60 -19.41
CA VAL A 116 -11.78 -11.56 -20.40
C VAL A 116 -11.01 -10.30 -20.04
N ARG A 117 -10.35 -9.70 -21.02
CA ARG A 117 -9.74 -8.36 -20.87
C ARG A 117 -10.86 -7.32 -20.87
N LYS A 118 -11.01 -6.56 -19.79
CA LYS A 118 -12.02 -5.53 -19.65
C LYS A 118 -11.43 -4.29 -18.99
N THR A 119 -11.64 -3.14 -19.61
CA THR A 119 -11.38 -1.84 -19.00
C THR A 119 -12.50 -1.56 -18.00
N LEU A 120 -12.16 -1.51 -16.71
CA LEU A 120 -13.14 -1.22 -15.66
C LEU A 120 -13.14 0.27 -15.36
N LYS A 121 -14.31 0.91 -15.39
CA LYS A 121 -14.40 2.32 -15.01
C LYS A 121 -14.15 2.46 -13.50
N PRO A 122 -13.16 3.25 -13.05
CA PRO A 122 -12.95 3.56 -11.65
C PRO A 122 -14.13 4.33 -11.05
N MET A 123 -14.31 4.22 -9.73
CA MET A 123 -15.06 5.23 -8.97
C MET A 123 -14.06 6.24 -8.41
N LEU A 124 -14.01 7.43 -9.00
CA LEU A 124 -13.19 8.51 -8.45
C LEU A 124 -13.77 8.98 -7.10
N PRO A 125 -12.92 9.34 -6.12
CA PRO A 125 -13.39 9.86 -4.83
C PRO A 125 -14.33 11.07 -4.97
N GLU A 126 -14.09 11.93 -5.95
CA GLU A 126 -14.92 13.10 -6.22
C GLU A 126 -16.27 12.73 -6.84
N GLU A 127 -16.37 11.64 -7.59
CA GLU A 127 -17.62 11.20 -8.22
C GLU A 127 -18.45 10.29 -7.29
N GLN A 128 -17.85 9.78 -6.21
CA GLN A 128 -18.52 8.85 -5.30
C GLN A 128 -19.72 9.51 -4.62
N LEU A 129 -20.91 9.00 -4.90
CA LEU A 129 -22.17 9.53 -4.35
C LEU A 129 -22.77 8.66 -3.26
N ILE A 130 -22.33 7.39 -3.10
CA ILE A 130 -22.87 6.43 -2.13
C ILE A 130 -21.76 6.02 -1.17
N PHE A 131 -22.07 6.00 0.12
CA PHE A 131 -21.15 5.71 1.20
C PHE A 131 -21.71 4.62 2.13
N LYS A 132 -20.84 4.06 2.97
CA LYS A 132 -21.22 3.09 3.99
C LYS A 132 -22.25 3.71 4.95
N GLY A 133 -23.34 2.99 5.18
CA GLY A 133 -24.48 3.38 6.02
C GLY A 133 -25.54 4.24 5.33
N ASP A 134 -25.41 4.50 4.03
CA ASP A 134 -26.50 5.13 3.28
C ASP A 134 -27.71 4.19 3.16
N ARG A 135 -28.90 4.79 3.08
CA ARG A 135 -30.14 4.08 2.79
C ARG A 135 -30.37 4.02 1.29
N VAL A 136 -30.54 2.81 0.78
CA VAL A 136 -30.64 2.53 -0.64
C VAL A 136 -31.82 1.61 -0.94
N LYS A 137 -32.47 1.81 -2.09
CA LYS A 137 -33.56 0.97 -2.58
C LYS A 137 -33.07 0.14 -3.76
N ILE A 138 -33.37 -1.15 -3.74
CA ILE A 138 -33.02 -2.08 -4.80
C ILE A 138 -34.04 -1.94 -5.94
N LEU A 139 -33.55 -1.77 -7.18
CA LEU A 139 -34.36 -1.58 -8.38
C LEU A 139 -34.58 -2.86 -9.17
N VAL A 140 -33.64 -3.81 -9.07
CA VAL A 140 -33.57 -5.03 -9.87
C VAL A 140 -33.27 -6.25 -8.98
N GLY A 141 -33.73 -7.43 -9.37
CA GLY A 141 -33.44 -8.68 -8.68
C GLY A 141 -34.58 -9.16 -7.75
N PRO A 142 -34.32 -10.20 -6.95
CA PRO A 142 -35.34 -10.83 -6.11
C PRO A 142 -35.84 -9.91 -4.99
N ASP A 143 -34.98 -9.02 -4.50
CA ASP A 143 -35.28 -8.06 -3.43
C ASP A 143 -35.70 -6.68 -3.94
N LYS A 144 -36.22 -6.61 -5.19
CA LYS A 144 -36.68 -5.36 -5.79
C LYS A 144 -37.71 -4.65 -4.93
N GLY A 145 -37.52 -3.34 -4.74
CA GLY A 145 -38.40 -2.46 -3.98
C GLY A 145 -38.08 -2.41 -2.49
N LYS A 146 -37.29 -3.34 -1.95
CA LYS A 146 -36.83 -3.30 -0.56
C LYS A 146 -35.79 -2.20 -0.38
N VAL A 147 -35.80 -1.62 0.83
CA VAL A 147 -34.82 -0.62 1.26
C VAL A 147 -33.87 -1.30 2.24
N GLY A 148 -32.57 -1.06 2.07
CA GLY A 148 -31.54 -1.58 2.95
C GLY A 148 -30.46 -0.52 3.24
N ILE A 149 -29.51 -0.90 4.09
CA ILE A 149 -28.39 -0.06 4.50
C ILE A 149 -27.12 -0.58 3.82
N VAL A 150 -26.31 0.32 3.27
CA VAL A 150 -25.04 -0.05 2.64
C VAL A 150 -24.04 -0.52 3.71
N SER A 151 -23.64 -1.79 3.65
CA SER A 151 -22.65 -2.39 4.55
C SER A 151 -21.22 -2.05 4.12
N SER A 152 -20.92 -2.20 2.82
CA SER A 152 -19.62 -1.86 2.24
C SER A 152 -19.71 -1.42 0.78
N VAL A 153 -18.72 -0.65 0.34
CA VAL A 153 -18.62 -0.14 -1.04
C VAL A 153 -17.35 -0.67 -1.68
N LEU A 154 -17.50 -1.44 -2.75
CA LEU A 154 -16.41 -1.98 -3.57
C LEU A 154 -16.06 -0.99 -4.68
N LYS A 155 -15.26 0.02 -4.34
CA LYS A 155 -14.89 1.13 -5.25
C LYS A 155 -14.29 0.67 -6.58
N MET A 156 -13.43 -0.35 -6.57
CA MET A 156 -12.76 -0.88 -7.76
C MET A 156 -13.74 -1.46 -8.80
N ARG A 157 -14.86 -2.04 -8.36
CA ARG A 157 -15.85 -2.68 -9.23
C ARG A 157 -17.10 -1.85 -9.42
N ARG A 158 -17.20 -0.70 -8.74
CA ARG A 158 -18.42 0.12 -8.64
C ARG A 158 -19.63 -0.71 -8.19
N MET A 159 -19.42 -1.52 -7.15
CA MET A 159 -20.46 -2.36 -6.55
C MET A 159 -20.61 -2.06 -5.07
N VAL A 160 -21.76 -2.43 -4.49
CA VAL A 160 -22.06 -2.28 -3.07
C VAL A 160 -22.67 -3.54 -2.50
N ILE A 161 -22.41 -3.77 -1.22
CA ILE A 161 -23.04 -4.83 -0.44
C ILE A 161 -24.06 -4.19 0.48
N ILE A 162 -25.28 -4.70 0.47
CA ILE A 162 -26.40 -4.20 1.28
C ILE A 162 -26.67 -5.21 2.39
N ASP A 163 -26.75 -4.71 3.62
CA ASP A 163 -26.98 -5.52 4.81
C ASP A 163 -28.31 -6.28 4.72
N GLY A 164 -28.23 -7.61 4.82
CA GLY A 164 -29.36 -8.54 4.83
C GLY A 164 -30.13 -8.69 3.51
N LEU A 165 -29.67 -8.10 2.40
CA LEU A 165 -30.35 -8.16 1.10
C LEU A 165 -29.45 -8.75 0.02
N ASN A 166 -30.07 -9.31 -1.03
CA ASN A 166 -29.38 -9.95 -2.15
C ASN A 166 -28.33 -10.99 -1.70
N TYR A 167 -28.72 -11.88 -0.79
CA TYR A 167 -27.84 -12.91 -0.27
C TYR A 167 -28.05 -14.26 -0.96
N ARG A 168 -26.97 -15.04 -1.02
CA ARG A 168 -27.00 -16.46 -1.35
C ARG A 168 -26.90 -17.29 -0.08
N LEU A 169 -27.62 -18.40 -0.04
CA LEU A 169 -27.44 -19.41 0.99
C LEU A 169 -26.37 -20.40 0.54
N SER A 170 -25.32 -20.54 1.35
CA SER A 170 -24.26 -21.54 1.17
C SER A 170 -24.32 -22.52 2.35
N ALA A 171 -24.37 -23.82 2.06
CA ALA A 171 -24.26 -24.86 3.09
C ALA A 171 -22.78 -25.25 3.20
N VAL A 172 -22.16 -24.96 4.34
CA VAL A 172 -20.76 -25.37 4.61
C VAL A 172 -20.73 -26.79 5.19
N THR A 173 -21.77 -27.16 5.95
CA THR A 173 -22.01 -28.51 6.47
C THR A 173 -23.53 -28.74 6.46
N ALA A 174 -23.99 -29.98 6.61
CA ALA A 174 -25.43 -30.31 6.59
C ALA A 174 -26.27 -29.46 7.56
N ASP A 175 -25.68 -29.08 8.71
CA ASP A 175 -26.34 -28.29 9.75
C ASP A 175 -25.93 -26.80 9.79
N ASP A 176 -24.96 -26.35 8.98
CA ASP A 176 -24.45 -24.97 8.98
C ASP A 176 -24.75 -24.26 7.64
N ILE A 177 -25.88 -23.55 7.61
CA ILE A 177 -26.30 -22.72 6.48
C ILE A 177 -25.88 -21.27 6.74
N ARG A 178 -25.00 -20.75 5.88
CA ARG A 178 -24.53 -19.37 5.92
C ARG A 178 -25.24 -18.50 4.90
N ARG A 179 -25.47 -17.25 5.28
CA ARG A 179 -25.97 -16.19 4.40
C ARG A 179 -24.79 -15.35 3.95
N GLU A 180 -24.54 -15.35 2.66
CA GLU A 180 -23.49 -14.54 2.04
C GLU A 180 -24.12 -13.47 1.17
N GLU A 181 -23.98 -12.21 1.56
CA GLU A 181 -24.49 -11.06 0.81
C GLU A 181 -23.70 -10.88 -0.49
N LEU A 182 -24.42 -10.74 -1.61
CA LEU A 182 -23.81 -10.57 -2.91
C LEU A 182 -23.78 -9.08 -3.30
N PRO A 183 -22.70 -8.64 -3.97
CA PRO A 183 -22.56 -7.27 -4.40
C PRO A 183 -23.55 -6.94 -5.53
N LEU A 184 -24.07 -5.72 -5.50
CA LEU A 184 -24.96 -5.14 -6.50
C LEU A 184 -24.27 -3.96 -7.21
N CYS A 185 -24.60 -3.75 -8.48
CA CYS A 185 -24.05 -2.67 -9.29
C CYS A 185 -24.61 -1.30 -8.86
N LEU A 186 -23.72 -0.34 -8.62
CA LEU A 186 -24.08 1.00 -8.14
C LEU A 186 -24.91 1.81 -9.14
N ASP A 187 -24.64 1.71 -10.44
CA ASP A 187 -25.22 2.60 -11.45
C ASP A 187 -26.64 2.17 -11.88
N THR A 188 -26.93 0.87 -11.87
CA THR A 188 -28.11 0.30 -12.54
C THR A 188 -29.07 -0.40 -11.60
N GLU A 189 -28.58 -1.02 -10.52
CA GLU A 189 -29.38 -1.93 -9.70
C GLU A 189 -29.91 -1.27 -8.44
N ILE A 190 -29.38 -0.11 -8.06
CA ILE A 190 -29.66 0.55 -6.79
C ILE A 190 -29.86 2.05 -7.00
N ALA A 191 -30.68 2.67 -6.13
CA ALA A 191 -30.77 4.12 -5.99
C ALA A 191 -30.73 4.54 -4.51
N LEU A 192 -30.22 5.75 -4.24
CA LEU A 192 -30.36 6.37 -2.91
C LEU A 192 -31.82 6.66 -2.62
N VAL A 193 -32.19 6.55 -1.35
CA VAL A 193 -33.53 6.92 -0.88
C VAL A 193 -33.54 8.39 -0.48
N ASP A 194 -34.52 9.14 -0.99
CA ASP A 194 -34.72 10.53 -0.60
C ASP A 194 -35.22 10.61 0.85
N PRO A 195 -34.60 11.43 1.73
CA PRO A 195 -35.03 11.56 3.11
C PRO A 195 -36.44 12.16 3.29
N VAL A 196 -37.00 12.81 2.26
CA VAL A 196 -38.34 13.43 2.33
C VAL A 196 -39.43 12.44 1.97
N ASP A 197 -39.30 11.85 0.78
CA ASP A 197 -40.36 11.04 0.18
C ASP A 197 -40.21 9.55 0.48
N GLY A 198 -39.02 9.10 0.89
CA GLY A 198 -38.69 7.67 1.00
C GLY A 198 -38.59 6.95 -0.35
N GLU A 199 -38.65 7.68 -1.46
CA GLU A 199 -38.58 7.15 -2.82
C GLU A 199 -37.16 7.16 -3.40
N PRO A 200 -36.86 6.31 -4.40
CA PRO A 200 -35.54 6.27 -5.01
C PRO A 200 -35.28 7.57 -5.79
N CYS A 201 -34.10 8.14 -5.60
CA CYS A 201 -33.68 9.39 -6.22
C CYS A 201 -32.27 9.29 -6.81
N ARG A 202 -31.98 10.17 -7.77
CA ARG A 202 -30.64 10.35 -8.31
C ARG A 202 -29.97 11.53 -7.60
N PRO A 203 -28.88 11.32 -6.87
CA PRO A 203 -28.14 12.39 -6.19
C PRO A 203 -27.17 13.10 -7.16
N SER A 204 -26.82 14.34 -6.84
CA SER A 204 -25.76 15.11 -7.49
C SER A 204 -24.99 15.91 -6.46
N TRP A 205 -23.69 16.11 -6.67
CA TRP A 205 -22.87 16.99 -5.83
C TRP A 205 -23.16 18.46 -6.16
N ARG A 206 -23.41 19.27 -5.13
CA ARG A 206 -23.54 20.73 -5.20
C ARG A 206 -22.77 21.38 -4.06
N TYR A 207 -22.62 22.70 -4.11
CA TYR A 207 -22.05 23.48 -3.03
C TYR A 207 -23.16 24.27 -2.35
N ASP A 208 -23.14 24.26 -1.01
CA ASP A 208 -23.99 25.11 -0.19
C ASP A 208 -23.45 26.54 -0.14
N ASP A 209 -24.25 27.48 0.38
CA ASP A 209 -23.87 28.89 0.54
C ASP A 209 -22.61 29.09 1.41
N LYS A 210 -22.29 28.11 2.26
CA LYS A 210 -21.09 28.09 3.11
C LYS A 210 -19.83 27.62 2.38
N GLY A 211 -19.96 27.15 1.14
CA GLY A 211 -18.90 26.51 0.37
C GLY A 211 -18.73 25.02 0.67
N ASP A 212 -19.56 24.43 1.53
CA ASP A 212 -19.53 23.00 1.85
C ASP A 212 -20.08 22.19 0.68
N ARG A 213 -19.38 21.10 0.33
CA ARG A 213 -19.80 20.19 -0.74
C ARG A 213 -20.84 19.20 -0.20
N VAL A 214 -22.06 19.25 -0.72
CA VAL A 214 -23.18 18.42 -0.27
C VAL A 214 -23.83 17.65 -1.40
N ARG A 215 -24.45 16.51 -1.07
CA ARG A 215 -25.25 15.72 -2.02
C ARG A 215 -26.67 16.27 -2.02
N VAL A 216 -27.23 16.51 -3.20
CA VAL A 216 -28.60 17.01 -3.37
C VAL A 216 -29.39 16.04 -4.23
N SER A 217 -30.61 15.71 -3.81
CA SER A 217 -31.57 14.94 -4.59
C SER A 217 -32.03 15.75 -5.81
N LEU A 218 -31.90 15.20 -7.02
CA LEU A 218 -32.40 15.87 -8.23
C LEU A 218 -33.93 15.93 -8.28
N LYS A 219 -34.63 15.10 -7.50
CA LYS A 219 -36.10 15.02 -7.51
C LYS A 219 -36.72 16.09 -6.61
N THR A 220 -36.30 16.16 -5.34
CA THR A 220 -36.87 17.07 -4.33
C THR A 220 -36.03 18.32 -4.12
N GLY A 221 -34.80 18.36 -4.63
CA GLY A 221 -33.84 19.42 -4.36
C GLY A 221 -33.32 19.43 -2.92
N ARG A 222 -33.66 18.43 -2.09
CA ARG A 222 -33.21 18.37 -0.70
C ARG A 222 -31.81 17.79 -0.56
N ILE A 223 -31.11 18.24 0.47
CA ILE A 223 -29.77 17.78 0.83
C ILE A 223 -29.88 16.38 1.45
N ILE A 224 -29.05 15.45 0.96
CA ILE A 224 -28.88 14.10 1.48
C ILE A 224 -27.61 14.09 2.33
N PRO A 225 -27.74 14.08 3.67
CA PRO A 225 -26.58 14.14 4.56
C PRO A 225 -25.70 12.89 4.41
N LEU A 226 -24.41 13.02 4.68
CA LEU A 226 -23.51 11.87 4.78
C LEU A 226 -23.78 11.11 6.10
N PRO A 227 -23.85 9.77 6.08
CA PRO A 227 -24.08 8.98 7.27
C PRO A 227 -22.83 9.02 8.17
N MET A 228 -23.02 8.83 9.48
CA MET A 228 -21.92 8.83 10.45
C MET A 228 -20.86 7.78 10.14
N SER A 229 -21.28 6.62 9.63
CA SER A 229 -20.39 5.54 9.20
C SER A 229 -19.50 5.88 8.01
N ALA A 230 -19.85 6.90 7.21
CA ALA A 230 -18.98 7.40 6.15
C ALA A 230 -17.79 8.21 6.70
N ARG A 231 -17.88 8.67 7.95
CA ARG A 231 -16.82 9.43 8.63
C ARG A 231 -15.78 8.54 9.30
N ILE A 232 -16.08 7.25 9.42
CA ILE A 232 -15.18 6.26 10.00
C ILE A 232 -13.98 6.12 9.06
N LEU A 233 -12.79 6.28 9.62
CA LEU A 233 -11.54 6.14 8.89
C LEU A 233 -11.25 4.64 8.64
N ASP A 234 -10.26 4.38 7.81
CA ASP A 234 -9.87 3.03 7.38
C ASP A 234 -9.50 2.09 8.52
N ASP A 235 -9.11 2.64 9.67
CA ASP A 235 -8.78 1.93 10.91
C ASP A 235 -10.01 1.64 11.79
N LEU A 236 -11.23 1.90 11.27
CA LEU A 236 -12.51 1.76 11.96
C LEU A 236 -12.71 2.75 13.12
N THR A 237 -11.89 3.80 13.20
CA THR A 237 -12.00 4.84 14.23
C THR A 237 -12.87 6.00 13.73
N ASP A 238 -13.79 6.51 14.57
CA ASP A 238 -14.41 7.82 14.34
C ASP A 238 -13.56 8.91 15.01
N PRO A 239 -12.96 9.85 14.25
CA PRO A 239 -12.13 10.91 14.80
C PRO A 239 -12.83 11.77 15.87
N LYS A 240 -14.16 11.91 15.82
CA LYS A 240 -14.90 12.67 16.84
C LYS A 240 -15.17 11.86 18.10
N ALA A 241 -15.25 10.55 18.00
CA ALA A 241 -15.52 9.66 19.14
C ALA A 241 -14.23 9.08 19.75
N ALA A 242 -13.07 9.28 19.11
CA ALA A 242 -11.80 8.78 19.57
C ALA A 242 -11.46 9.33 20.96
N ILE A 243 -11.23 8.40 21.90
CA ILE A 243 -10.82 8.72 23.27
C ILE A 243 -9.30 8.73 23.33
N ARG A 244 -8.74 9.79 23.91
CA ARG A 244 -7.30 9.95 24.09
C ARG A 244 -6.75 8.88 25.04
N GLY A 245 -5.79 8.09 24.57
CA GLY A 245 -5.01 7.15 25.37
C GLY A 245 -3.88 7.80 26.17
N PRO A 246 -3.20 7.04 27.05
CA PRO A 246 -2.11 7.57 27.88
C PRO A 246 -0.86 7.97 27.07
N LYS A 247 -0.69 7.39 25.88
CA LYS A 247 0.44 7.68 24.96
C LYS A 247 0.09 8.72 23.90
N ASP A 248 -1.14 9.22 23.89
CA ASP A 248 -1.60 10.17 22.88
C ASP A 248 -1.30 11.60 23.31
N THR A 249 -0.79 12.41 22.38
CA THR A 249 -0.48 13.82 22.62
C THR A 249 -1.76 14.66 22.65
N PRO A 250 -1.90 15.61 23.59
CA PRO A 250 -3.07 16.48 23.62
C PRO A 250 -3.01 17.51 22.49
N ALA A 251 -4.18 17.94 22.00
CA ALA A 251 -4.27 18.91 20.91
C ALA A 251 -3.54 20.23 21.20
N SER A 252 -3.51 20.69 22.46
CA SER A 252 -2.80 21.90 22.88
C SER A 252 -1.28 21.84 22.70
N VAL A 253 -0.69 20.64 22.81
CA VAL A 253 0.76 20.45 22.61
C VAL A 253 1.06 20.34 21.12
N VAL A 254 0.22 19.66 20.34
CA VAL A 254 0.41 19.48 18.89
C VAL A 254 0.22 20.78 18.13
N THR A 255 -0.75 21.61 18.52
CA THR A 255 -1.03 22.90 17.87
C THR A 255 -0.05 24.01 18.26
N ARG A 256 0.79 23.79 19.27
CA ARG A 256 1.80 24.75 19.69
C ARG A 256 2.86 24.90 18.59
N VAL A 257 2.95 26.09 18.00
CA VAL A 257 4.02 26.43 17.08
C VAL A 257 5.33 26.56 17.87
N THR A 258 6.24 25.62 17.66
CA THR A 258 7.58 25.61 18.27
C THR A 258 8.69 25.92 17.28
N PHE A 259 8.40 25.84 15.98
CA PHE A 259 9.38 26.08 14.93
C PHE A 259 9.57 27.58 14.72
N ASN A 260 10.81 28.03 14.94
CA ASN A 260 11.26 29.38 14.62
C ASN A 260 12.16 29.30 13.38
N PRO A 261 11.74 29.83 12.21
CA PRO A 261 12.58 29.80 11.03
C PRO A 261 13.81 30.68 11.27
N ALA A 262 14.99 30.16 10.92
CA ALA A 262 16.20 30.96 10.91
C ALA A 262 16.09 32.04 9.82
N GLY A 263 16.58 33.25 10.10
CA GLY A 263 16.58 34.33 9.12
C GLY A 263 17.59 34.08 7.99
N ASP A 264 17.41 34.77 6.85
CA ASP A 264 18.23 34.62 5.64
C ASP A 264 19.74 34.78 5.86
N SER A 265 20.14 35.46 6.93
CA SER A 265 21.55 35.70 7.30
C SER A 265 22.22 34.54 8.05
N SER A 266 21.47 33.53 8.51
CA SER A 266 21.99 32.42 9.32
C SER A 266 21.33 31.10 8.91
N ASN A 267 21.80 30.51 7.81
CA ASN A 267 21.44 29.15 7.44
C ASN A 267 22.14 28.18 8.41
N ILE A 268 21.47 27.84 9.51
CA ILE A 268 21.94 26.87 10.50
C ILE A 268 21.24 25.55 10.21
N SER A 269 21.99 24.45 10.15
CA SER A 269 21.44 23.11 10.01
C SER A 269 20.80 22.62 11.32
N PHE A 270 19.92 21.60 11.23
CA PHE A 270 19.28 21.02 12.40
C PHE A 270 20.30 20.47 13.40
N GLU A 271 21.37 19.83 12.90
CA GLU A 271 22.43 19.26 13.72
C GLU A 271 23.26 20.34 14.43
N GLU A 272 23.53 21.46 13.77
CA GLU A 272 24.26 22.60 14.36
C GLU A 272 23.43 23.29 15.43
N ASP A 273 22.13 23.52 15.21
CA ASP A 273 21.23 24.11 16.20
C ASP A 273 21.14 23.23 17.46
N LEU A 274 20.96 21.91 17.30
CA LEU A 274 21.02 20.98 18.43
C LEU A 274 22.36 21.00 19.14
N SER A 275 23.46 21.09 18.39
CA SER A 275 24.80 21.16 18.97
C SER A 275 24.96 22.39 19.85
N VAL A 276 24.45 23.55 19.41
CA VAL A 276 24.41 24.77 20.22
C VAL A 276 23.51 24.62 21.44
N GLN A 277 22.31 24.07 21.28
CA GLN A 277 21.33 23.87 22.37
C GLN A 277 21.85 22.93 23.47
N PHE A 278 22.54 21.85 23.09
CA PHE A 278 23.13 20.88 24.02
C PHE A 278 24.55 21.27 24.48
N GLY A 279 25.10 22.40 24.02
CA GLY A 279 26.44 22.85 24.38
C GLY A 279 27.56 21.92 23.90
N LEU A 280 27.36 21.25 22.76
CA LEU A 280 28.35 20.38 22.15
C LEU A 280 29.45 21.20 21.47
N ASP A 281 30.66 20.64 21.47
CA ASP A 281 31.82 21.26 20.85
C ASP A 281 31.75 21.19 19.31
N THR A 282 31.43 22.31 18.68
CA THR A 282 31.32 22.47 17.21
C THR A 282 32.65 22.85 16.54
N THR A 283 33.73 22.98 17.30
CA THR A 283 35.04 23.39 16.75
C THR A 283 35.69 22.32 15.87
N LYS A 284 35.29 21.05 16.04
CA LYS A 284 35.85 19.90 15.33
C LYS A 284 35.30 19.83 13.90
N LYS A 285 36.17 20.06 12.92
CA LYS A 285 35.84 19.89 11.51
C LYS A 285 36.11 18.45 11.05
N PRO A 286 35.23 17.85 10.22
CA PRO A 286 35.47 16.52 9.66
C PRO A 286 36.69 16.54 8.73
N PHE A 287 37.42 15.41 8.67
CA PHE A 287 38.51 15.25 7.70
C PHE A 287 37.95 15.19 6.26
N PRO A 288 38.68 15.72 5.27
CA PRO A 288 38.23 15.69 3.88
C PRO A 288 38.15 14.26 3.36
N THR A 289 37.03 13.93 2.71
CA THR A 289 36.77 12.62 2.09
C THR A 289 36.54 12.79 0.59
N PHE A 290 37.02 11.84 -0.21
CA PHE A 290 36.78 11.81 -1.65
C PHE A 290 35.51 11.02 -1.98
N TRP A 291 34.71 11.55 -2.91
CA TRP A 291 33.52 10.90 -3.44
C TRP A 291 33.77 10.62 -4.93
N TYR A 292 33.65 9.37 -5.34
CA TYR A 292 33.91 8.88 -6.71
C TYR A 292 32.74 8.05 -7.24
#